data_AF-A0AAV0B6B4-F1
#
_entry.id   AF-A0AAV0B6B4-F1
#
_cell.length_a   1.000
_cell.length_b   1.000
_cell.length_c   1.000
_cell.angle_alpha   90.00
_cell.angle_beta   90.00
_cell.angle_gamma   90.00
#
_symmetry.space_group_name_H-M   'P 1'
#
loop_
_entity.id
_entity.type
_entity.pdbx_description
1 polymer ?
#
loop_
_entity_poly.entity_id
_entity_poly.type
_entity_poly.pdbx_seq_one_letter_code
_entity_poly.pdbx_strand_id
1 'polypeptide(L)' 'MSEETLYAYKSQCPEDLSLVENIAIEALPSKTDDDWLYGMDLKSGRMGTFPKAYVTDLEGELSS' A
#
# COMPACT_ATOMS: atom_id res chain seq x y z
N MET A 1 -5.84 -7.40 4.86
CA MET A 1 -6.05 -5.96 5.09
C MET A 1 -6.04 -5.34 3.72
N SER A 2 -7.03 -4.51 3.41
CA SER A 2 -7.04 -3.74 2.17
C SER A 2 -6.79 -2.29 2.53
N GLU A 3 -5.88 -1.67 1.81
CA GLU A 3 -5.49 -0.29 2.02
C GLU A 3 -5.80 0.52 0.77
N GLU A 4 -6.24 1.76 0.96
CA GLU A 4 -6.35 2.74 -0.12
C GLU A 4 -5.14 3.64 -0.11
N THR A 5 -4.56 3.84 -1.29
CA THR A 5 -3.49 4.81 -1.49
C THR A 5 -4.05 6.24 -1.44
N LEU A 6 -3.53 7.05 -0.52
CA LEU A 6 -3.85 8.48 -0.40
C LEU A 6 -3.04 9.34 -1.37
N TYR A 7 -1.82 8.91 -1.70
CA TYR A 7 -0.90 9.67 -2.56
C TYR A 7 -0.16 8.73 -3.51
N ALA A 8 0.12 9.23 -4.71
CA ALA A 8 0.98 8.51 -5.65
C ALA A 8 2.43 8.49 -5.14
N TYR A 9 3.03 7.31 -5.12
CA TYR A 9 4.44 7.09 -4.77
C TYR A 9 5.14 6.49 -5.99
N LYS A 10 6.24 7.12 -6.40
CA LYS A 10 7.05 6.61 -7.50
C LYS A 10 8.12 5.70 -6.92
N SER A 11 8.10 4.42 -7.30
CA SER A 11 9.11 3.44 -6.89
C SER A 11 10.51 3.97 -7.23
N GLN A 12 11.41 3.95 -6.24
CA GLN A 12 12.79 4.39 -6.42
C GLN A 12 13.71 3.21 -6.76
N CYS A 13 13.35 2.02 -6.27
CA CYS A 13 14.07 0.77 -6.51
C CYS A 13 13.17 -0.28 -7.19
N PRO A 14 13.74 -1.33 -7.80
CA PRO A 14 12.98 -2.45 -8.39
C PRO A 14 12.15 -3.23 -7.36
N GLU A 15 12.52 -3.14 -6.09
CA GLU A 15 11.87 -3.79 -4.96
C GLU A 15 10.67 -2.98 -4.42
N ASP A 16 10.60 -1.70 -4.76
CA ASP A 16 9.52 -0.80 -4.34
C ASP A 16 8.28 -0.98 -5.22
N LEU A 17 7.10 -0.91 -4.58
CA LEU A 17 5.84 -0.83 -5.28
C LEU A 17 5.52 0.63 -5.60
N SER A 18 5.26 0.94 -6.88
CA SER A 18 4.71 2.24 -7.26
C SER A 18 3.25 2.32 -6.84
N LEU A 19 2.89 3.37 -6.10
CA LEU A 19 1.52 3.66 -5.72
C LEU A 19 0.91 4.66 -6.70
N VAL A 20 -0.34 4.43 -7.08
CA VAL A 20 -1.21 5.42 -7.72
C VAL A 20 -2.11 5.99 -6.64
N GLU A 21 -2.69 7.18 -6.81
CA GLU A 21 -3.68 7.71 -5.86
C GLU A 21 -5.05 7.01 -6.04
N ASN A 22 -5.81 6.83 -4.96
CA ASN A 22 -7.16 6.24 -4.96
C ASN A 22 -7.24 4.83 -5.60
N ILE A 23 -6.27 3.96 -5.31
CA ILE A 23 -6.29 2.54 -5.66
C ILE A 23 -6.29 1.67 -4.42
N ALA A 24 -6.92 0.50 -4.54
CA ALA A 24 -6.88 -0.54 -3.53
C ALA A 24 -5.62 -1.39 -3.67
N ILE A 25 -4.92 -1.58 -2.57
CA ILE A 25 -3.74 -2.43 -2.44
C ILE A 25 -4.01 -3.44 -1.34
N GLU A 26 -3.46 -4.64 -1.52
CA GLU A 26 -3.48 -5.67 -0.49
C GLU A 26 -2.15 -5.63 0.26
N ALA A 27 -2.11 -5.04 1.47
CA ALA A 27 -0.91 -5.15 2.29
C ALA A 27 -0.85 -6.47 3.06
N LEU A 28 0.39 -6.93 3.20
CA LEU A 28 0.80 -8.18 3.82
C LEU A 28 1.48 -7.86 5.15
N PRO A 29 0.75 -7.88 6.28
CA PRO A 29 1.29 -7.53 7.60
C PRO A 29 2.47 -8.41 8.03
N SER A 30 2.59 -9.60 7.43
CA SER A 30 3.66 -10.57 7.71
C SER A 30 5.07 -10.14 7.25
N LYS A 31 5.19 -9.09 6.42
CA LYS A 31 6.46 -8.59 5.85
C LYS A 31 6.60 -7.07 5.97
N THR A 32 6.20 -6.53 7.11
CA THR A 32 6.09 -5.08 7.32
C THR A 32 7.09 -4.62 8.38
N ASP A 33 7.81 -3.53 8.11
CA ASP A 33 8.63 -2.77 9.07
C ASP A 33 7.79 -1.60 9.64
N ASP A 34 8.25 -0.92 10.70
CA ASP A 34 7.46 0.15 11.37
C ASP A 34 6.98 1.29 10.42
N ASP A 35 7.79 1.62 9.40
CA ASP A 35 7.50 2.72 8.45
C ASP A 35 7.08 2.23 7.03
N TRP A 36 7.26 0.95 6.72
CA TRP A 36 7.09 0.40 5.37
C TRP A 36 6.20 -0.84 5.37
N LEU A 37 5.17 -0.81 4.51
CA LEU A 37 4.31 -1.94 4.23
C LEU A 37 4.79 -2.68 2.99
N TYR A 38 4.66 -4.01 3.02
CA TYR A 38 4.78 -4.82 1.83
C TYR A 38 3.39 -5.20 1.35
N GLY A 39 3.12 -5.08 0.05
CA GLY A 39 1.82 -5.43 -0.49
C GLY A 39 1.82 -5.68 -1.98
N MET A 40 0.62 -5.89 -2.51
CA MET A 40 0.38 -6.16 -3.92
C MET A 40 -0.67 -5.20 -4.48
N ASP A 41 -0.31 -4.53 -5.56
CA ASP A 41 -1.26 -3.75 -6.35
C ASP A 41 -2.24 -4.71 -7.04
N LEU A 42 -3.50 -4.67 -6.64
CA LEU A 42 -4.56 -5.53 -7.18
C LEU A 42 -4.86 -5.22 -8.66
N LYS A 43 -4.45 -4.05 -9.16
CA LYS A 43 -4.68 -3.62 -10.54
C LYS A 43 -3.59 -4.12 -11.48
N SER A 44 -2.33 -4.00 -11.09
CA SER A 44 -1.18 -4.42 -11.91
C SER A 44 -0.63 -5.81 -11.56
N GLY A 45 -0.99 -6.36 -10.41
CA GLY A 45 -0.45 -7.61 -9.88
C GLY A 45 1.00 -7.51 -9.41
N ARG A 46 1.55 -6.30 -9.31
CA ARG A 46 2.92 -6.08 -8.83
C ARG A 46 2.98 -6.10 -7.32
N MET A 47 4.04 -6.70 -6.79
CA MET A 47 4.31 -6.76 -5.36
C MET A 47 5.56 -5.94 -5.04
N GLY A 48 5.58 -5.31 -3.88
CA GLY A 48 6.73 -4.53 -3.43
C GLY A 48 6.48 -3.82 -2.10
N THR A 49 7.51 -3.15 -1.61
CA THR A 49 7.43 -2.30 -0.41
C THR A 49 6.98 -0.90 -0.77
N PHE A 50 6.17 -0.28 0.10
CA PHE A 50 5.73 1.09 -0.03
C PHE A 50 5.59 1.77 1.34
N PRO A 51 5.63 3.11 1.41
CA PRO A 51 5.56 3.81 2.68
C PRO A 51 4.15 3.70 3.27
N LYS A 52 4.04 3.29 4.53
CA LYS A 52 2.74 3.18 5.20
C LYS A 52 1.99 4.51 5.27
N ALA A 53 2.71 5.62 5.41
CA ALA A 53 2.12 6.95 5.48
C ALA A 53 1.37 7.39 4.20
N TYR A 54 1.54 6.67 3.09
CA TYR A 54 0.91 6.99 1.80
C TYR A 54 -0.38 6.19 1.57
N VAL A 55 -0.72 5.30 2.49
CA VAL A 55 -1.93 4.49 2.43
C VAL A 55 -2.75 4.65 3.71
N THR A 56 -4.02 4.30 3.63
CA THR A 56 -4.93 4.25 4.78
C THR A 56 -5.68 2.93 4.80
N ASP A 57 -5.99 2.44 6.00
CA ASP A 57 -6.83 1.26 6.16
C ASP A 57 -8.25 1.55 5.63
N LEU A 58 -8.74 0.74 4.69
CA LEU A 58 -10.13 0.87 4.21
C LEU A 58 -11.17 0.51 5.28
N GLU A 59 -10.77 -0.22 6.33
CA GLU A 59 -11.66 -0.65 7.41
C GLU A 59 -11.98 0.46 8.43
N GLY A 60 -11.32 1.62 8.36
CA GLY A 60 -11.49 2.71 9.33
C GLY A 60 -12.81 3.50 9.25
N GLU A 61 -13.55 3.41 8.15
CA GLU A 61 -14.73 4.27 7.90
C GLU A 61 -16.08 3.62 8.27
N LEU A 62 -16.09 2.40 8.84
CA LEU A 62 -17.33 1.71 9.26
C LEU A 62 -17.58 1.70 10.78
N SER A 63 -16.78 2.44 11.56
CA SER A 63 -17.09 2.70 12.97
C SER A 63 -17.21 4.20 13.24
N SER A 64 -18.36 4.80 12.92
CA SER A 64 -18.80 6.10 13.44
C SER A 64 -20.31 6.10 13.62
#